data_AF-A0A935UVD3-F1
#
_entry.id   AF-A0A935UVD3-F1
#
_cell.length_a   1.000
_cell.length_b   1.000
_cell.length_c   1.000
_cell.angle_alpha   90.00
_cell.angle_beta   90.00
_cell.angle_gamma   90.00
#
_symmetry.space_group_name_H-M   'P 1'
#
loop_
_entity.id
_entity.type
_entity.pdbx_description
1 polymer ?
#
loop_
_entity_poly.entity_id
_entity_poly.type
_entity_poly.pdbx_seq_one_letter_code
_entity_poly.pdbx_strand_id
1 'polypeptide(L)'
;MVKHHYNKTVEDVVRLALDREFSTRTYNKPIDVIQAITRLKLDTSGATLSASTLQAMMQRRHQIAHRADHNPIQGRGQHIALPLPRALFETWLDTVSKLGDDLKIQLSRRST
;
A
#
# COMPACT_ATOMS: atom_id res chain seq x y z
N MET A 1 -7.08 29.22 -11.31
CA MET A 1 -8.51 28.91 -11.53
C MET A 1 -9.00 28.08 -10.36
N VAL A 2 -9.70 28.69 -9.41
CA VAL A 2 -10.27 27.98 -8.25
C VAL A 2 -11.55 27.30 -8.75
N LYS A 3 -11.55 25.96 -8.85
CA LYS A 3 -12.76 25.21 -9.19
C LYS A 3 -13.65 25.19 -7.95
N HIS A 4 -14.72 25.97 -7.96
CA HIS A 4 -15.70 25.95 -6.88
C HIS A 4 -16.47 24.62 -6.89
N HIS A 5 -16.40 23.88 -5.79
CA HIS A 5 -17.04 22.57 -5.60
C HIS A 5 -18.44 22.70 -4.95
N TYR A 6 -19.29 23.60 -5.46
CA TYR A 6 -20.54 24.03 -4.81
C TYR A 6 -21.55 22.90 -4.50
N ASN A 7 -21.49 21.75 -5.19
CA ASN A 7 -22.41 20.62 -5.00
C ASN A 7 -21.71 19.34 -4.50
N LYS A 8 -20.52 19.45 -3.89
CA LYS A 8 -19.78 18.28 -3.38
C LYS A 8 -19.71 18.33 -1.87
N THR A 9 -19.90 17.19 -1.22
CA THR A 9 -19.64 17.11 0.22
C THR A 9 -18.14 17.18 0.50
N VAL A 10 -17.77 17.36 1.76
CA VAL A 10 -16.36 17.29 2.18
C VAL A 10 -15.77 15.94 1.80
N GLU A 11 -16.51 14.85 2.00
CA GLU A 11 -16.11 13.48 1.65
C GLU A 11 -15.85 13.33 0.15
N ASP A 12 -16.68 13.95 -0.69
CA ASP A 12 -16.48 13.93 -2.15
C ASP A 12 -15.21 14.66 -2.56
N VAL A 13 -14.92 15.80 -1.93
CA VAL A 13 -13.69 16.55 -2.18
C VAL A 13 -12.47 15.77 -1.71
N VAL A 14 -12.54 15.15 -0.53
CA VAL A 14 -11.47 14.28 0.00
C VAL A 14 -11.24 13.08 -0.92
N ARG A 15 -12.31 12.39 -1.33
CA ARG A 15 -12.22 11.25 -2.26
C ARG A 15 -11.55 11.66 -3.56
N LEU A 16 -11.94 12.78 -4.17
CA LEU A 16 -11.31 13.26 -5.39
C LEU A 16 -9.84 13.62 -5.22
N ALA A 17 -9.46 14.18 -4.07
CA ALA A 17 -8.07 14.47 -3.77
C ALA A 17 -7.25 13.18 -3.64
N LEU A 18 -7.79 12.17 -2.94
CA LEU A 18 -7.18 10.85 -2.80
C LEU A 18 -7.06 10.15 -4.16
N ASP A 19 -8.14 10.11 -4.95
CA ASP A 19 -8.13 9.50 -6.29
C ASP A 19 -7.09 10.16 -7.18
N ARG A 20 -6.99 11.50 -7.16
CA ARG A 20 -5.97 12.23 -7.92
C ARG A 20 -4.56 11.88 -7.44
N GLU A 21 -4.31 11.88 -6.14
CA GLU A 21 -2.99 11.53 -5.59
C GLU A 21 -2.61 10.10 -5.99
N PHE A 22 -3.50 9.13 -5.78
CA PHE A 22 -3.24 7.72 -6.12
C PHE A 22 -3.22 7.43 -7.62
N SER A 23 -3.84 8.27 -8.46
CA SER A 23 -3.72 8.17 -9.93
C SER A 23 -2.35 8.60 -10.45
N THR A 24 -1.64 9.45 -9.71
CA THR A 24 -0.36 10.03 -10.13
C THR A 24 0.82 9.46 -9.35
N ARG A 25 0.57 8.81 -8.21
CA ARG A 25 1.60 8.35 -7.29
C ARG A 25 1.40 6.90 -6.90
N THR A 26 2.46 6.11 -7.08
CA THR A 26 2.50 4.70 -6.70
C THR A 26 3.56 4.46 -5.64
N TYR A 27 3.21 3.70 -4.61
CA TYR A 27 4.16 3.24 -3.59
C TYR A 27 4.63 1.84 -3.97
N ASN A 28 5.77 1.77 -4.67
CA ASN A 28 6.28 0.51 -5.24
C ASN A 28 7.45 -0.05 -4.45
N LYS A 29 8.02 0.74 -3.53
CA LYS A 29 9.11 0.34 -2.65
C LYS A 29 8.79 0.77 -1.21
N PRO A 30 9.24 0.02 -0.19
CA PRO A 30 9.05 0.39 1.22
C PRO A 30 9.58 1.79 1.54
N ILE A 31 10.66 2.21 0.87
CA ILE A 31 11.22 3.56 1.05
C ILE A 31 10.22 4.66 0.69
N ASP A 32 9.33 4.44 -0.28
CA ASP A 32 8.30 5.42 -0.65
C ASP A 32 7.31 5.63 0.51
N VAL A 33 6.96 4.54 1.20
CA VAL A 33 6.07 4.56 2.38
C VAL A 33 6.77 5.25 3.55
N ILE A 34 8.03 4.88 3.83
CA ILE A 34 8.82 5.51 4.89
C ILE A 34 8.93 7.02 4.64
N GLN A 35 9.27 7.43 3.41
CA GLN A 35 9.36 8.85 3.04
C GLN A 35 8.02 9.58 3.21
N ALA A 36 6.89 8.94 2.88
CA ALA A 36 5.57 9.54 3.09
C ALA A 36 5.29 9.76 4.59
N ILE A 37 5.57 8.76 5.43
CA ILE A 37 5.43 8.83 6.89
C ILE A 37 6.34 9.93 7.45
N THR A 38 7.60 10.00 7.01
CA THR A 38 8.56 11.04 7.41
C THR A 38 8.09 12.44 7.03
N ARG A 39 7.50 12.64 5.84
CA ARG A 39 6.95 13.94 5.43
C ARG A 39 5.79 14.39 6.31
N LEU A 40 5.01 13.42 6.80
CA LEU A 40 3.99 13.65 7.81
C LEU A 40 4.57 13.84 9.21
N LYS A 41 5.91 13.75 9.38
CA LYS A 41 6.64 13.81 10.66
C LYS A 41 6.21 12.71 11.66
N LEU A 42 5.62 11.63 11.16
CA LEU A 42 5.17 10.49 11.98
C LEU A 42 6.36 9.55 12.26
N ASP A 43 6.24 8.73 13.29
CA ASP A 43 7.23 7.69 13.61
C ASP A 43 7.24 6.61 12.53
N THR A 44 8.44 6.35 12.00
CA THR A 44 8.70 5.40 10.93
C THR A 44 9.07 4.00 11.42
N SER A 45 9.23 3.80 12.73
CA SER A 45 9.73 2.53 13.29
C SER A 45 8.97 1.30 12.79
N GLY A 46 7.63 1.33 12.81
CA GLY A 46 6.78 0.25 12.33
C GLY A 46 6.93 -0.04 10.83
N ALA A 47 7.11 1.00 10.01
CA ALA A 47 7.36 0.85 8.57
C ALA A 47 8.75 0.27 8.29
N THR A 48 9.76 0.67 9.06
CA THR A 48 11.12 0.13 8.96
C THR A 48 11.17 -1.34 9.36
N LEU A 49 10.51 -1.72 10.47
CA LEU A 49 10.40 -3.12 10.91
C LEU A 49 9.68 -3.99 9.88
N SER A 50 8.67 -3.42 9.22
CA SER A 50 7.88 -4.13 8.20
C SER A 50 8.49 -4.10 6.80
N ALA A 51 9.65 -3.46 6.61
CA ALA A 51 10.16 -3.12 5.28
C ALA A 51 10.41 -4.35 4.39
N SER A 52 10.90 -5.46 4.96
CA SER A 52 11.14 -6.70 4.22
C SER A 52 9.83 -7.32 3.72
N THR A 53 8.81 -7.39 4.58
CA THR A 53 7.49 -7.92 4.21
C THR A 53 6.81 -7.03 3.18
N LEU A 54 6.88 -5.71 3.35
CA LEU A 54 6.38 -4.74 2.37
C LEU A 54 7.10 -4.89 1.02
N GLN A 55 8.43 -5.07 1.03
CA GLN A 55 9.22 -5.27 -0.19
C GLN A 55 8.75 -6.53 -0.94
N ALA A 56 8.60 -7.65 -0.24
CA ALA A 56 8.16 -8.90 -0.85
C ALA A 56 6.77 -8.77 -1.49
N MET A 57 5.82 -8.16 -0.76
CA MET A 57 4.46 -7.91 -1.25
C MET A 57 4.45 -6.98 -2.47
N MET A 58 5.14 -5.84 -2.40
CA MET A 58 5.20 -4.85 -3.48
C MET A 58 5.88 -5.41 -4.73
N GLN A 59 6.96 -6.17 -4.55
CA GLN A 59 7.66 -6.84 -5.64
C GLN A 59 6.74 -7.85 -6.34
N ARG A 60 6.01 -8.65 -5.56
CA ARG A 60 5.05 -9.62 -6.10
C ARG A 60 3.93 -8.93 -6.86
N ARG A 61 3.34 -7.86 -6.31
CA ARG A 61 2.32 -7.06 -6.99
C ARG A 61 2.83 -6.54 -8.33
N HIS A 62 4.08 -6.07 -8.38
CA HIS A 62 4.71 -5.59 -9.60
C HIS A 62 4.85 -6.71 -10.64
N GLN A 63 5.30 -7.90 -10.23
CA GLN A 63 5.37 -9.08 -11.11
C GLN A 63 4.00 -9.47 -11.66
N ILE A 64 2.95 -9.48 -10.83
CA ILE A 64 1.58 -9.79 -11.27
C ILE A 64 1.09 -8.75 -12.27
N ALA A 65 1.25 -7.46 -11.97
CA ALA A 65 0.82 -6.37 -12.85
C ALA A 65 1.51 -6.39 -14.22
N HIS A 66 2.81 -6.73 -14.24
CA HIS A 66 3.59 -6.87 -15.47
C HIS A 66 3.49 -8.26 -16.12
N ARG A 67 2.64 -9.16 -15.60
CA ARG A 67 2.52 -10.56 -16.06
C ARG A 67 3.84 -11.32 -16.05
N ALA A 68 4.78 -10.89 -15.22
CA ALA A 68 6.07 -11.54 -14.97
C ALA A 68 5.99 -12.61 -13.87
N ASP A 69 4.81 -12.79 -13.28
CA ASP A 69 4.55 -13.71 -12.17
C ASP A 69 4.37 -15.17 -12.58
N HIS A 70 5.22 -15.64 -13.50
CA HIS A 70 5.04 -16.94 -14.14
C HIS A 70 5.56 -18.09 -13.27
N ASN A 71 4.80 -19.18 -13.21
CA ASN A 71 5.21 -20.42 -12.55
C ASN A 71 6.27 -21.15 -13.39
N PRO A 72 7.53 -21.29 -12.91
CA PRO A 72 8.57 -21.95 -13.68
C PRO A 72 8.31 -23.46 -13.84
N ILE A 73 7.44 -24.06 -13.02
CA ILE A 73 7.09 -25.47 -13.09
C ILE A 73 5.95 -25.65 -14.09
N GLN A 74 6.22 -26.39 -15.17
CA GLN A 74 5.24 -26.72 -16.19
C GLN A 74 4.79 -28.18 -16.08
N GLY A 75 3.52 -28.45 -16.36
CA GLY A 75 2.96 -29.81 -16.34
C GLY A 75 1.47 -29.85 -16.05
N ARG A 76 0.89 -31.06 -16.12
CA ARG A 76 -0.54 -31.29 -15.85
C ARG A 76 -0.86 -30.88 -14.40
N GLY A 77 -1.84 -29.99 -14.22
CA GLY A 77 -2.27 -29.50 -12.91
C GLY A 77 -1.48 -28.28 -12.37
N GLN A 78 -0.52 -27.75 -13.14
CA GLN A 78 0.22 -26.54 -12.74
C GLN A 78 -0.48 -25.28 -13.28
N HIS A 79 -0.60 -24.26 -12.44
CA HIS A 79 -1.12 -22.95 -12.83
C HIS A 79 -0.05 -22.12 -13.55
N ILE A 80 -0.49 -21.23 -14.45
CA ILE A 80 0.39 -20.30 -15.20
C ILE A 80 1.08 -19.31 -14.26
N ALA A 81 0.36 -18.84 -13.23
CA ALA A 81 0.91 -17.93 -12.24
C ALA A 81 1.50 -18.70 -11.05
N LEU A 82 2.54 -18.14 -10.44
CA LEU A 82 3.09 -18.67 -9.19
C LEU A 82 1.99 -18.68 -8.10
N PRO A 83 1.89 -19.73 -7.27
CA PRO A 83 0.90 -19.79 -6.21
C PRO A 83 1.19 -18.75 -5.13
N LEU A 84 0.14 -18.18 -4.56
CA LEU A 84 0.22 -17.33 -3.38
C LEU A 84 -0.38 -18.08 -2.18
N PRO A 85 0.45 -18.66 -1.28
CA PRO A 85 -0.05 -19.37 -0.12
C PRO A 85 -0.91 -18.46 0.76
N ARG A 86 -2.02 -19.00 1.30
CA ARG A 86 -2.92 -18.25 2.19
C ARG A 86 -2.17 -17.60 3.36
N ALA A 87 -1.32 -18.36 4.05
CA ALA A 87 -0.56 -17.85 5.19
C ALA A 87 0.35 -16.66 4.83
N LEU A 88 0.95 -16.67 3.64
CA LEU A 88 1.76 -15.55 3.15
C LEU A 88 0.88 -14.32 2.89
N PHE A 89 -0.27 -14.50 2.24
CA PHE A 89 -1.23 -13.43 2.01
C PHE A 89 -1.77 -12.84 3.32
N GLU A 90 -2.10 -13.69 4.30
CA GLU A 90 -2.53 -13.26 5.64
C GLU A 90 -1.45 -12.47 6.37
N THR A 91 -0.18 -12.88 6.24
CA THR A 91 0.96 -12.13 6.79
C THR A 91 1.07 -10.74 6.16
N TRP A 92 0.86 -10.61 4.85
CA TRP A 92 0.87 -9.31 4.17
C TRP A 92 -0.29 -8.42 4.63
N LEU A 93 -1.50 -8.99 4.73
CA LEU A 93 -2.68 -8.28 5.19
C LEU A 93 -2.50 -7.76 6.62
N ASP A 94 -2.03 -8.62 7.52
CA ASP A 94 -1.76 -8.25 8.92
C ASP A 94 -0.69 -7.16 9.02
N THR A 95 0.40 -7.27 8.25
CA THR A 95 1.46 -6.26 8.21
C THR A 95 0.95 -4.88 7.81
N VAL A 96 0.16 -4.80 6.72
CA VAL A 96 -0.40 -3.54 6.25
C VAL A 96 -1.44 -2.99 7.23
N SER A 97 -2.25 -3.86 7.83
CA SER A 97 -3.29 -3.45 8.78
C SER A 97 -2.68 -2.87 10.06
N LYS A 98 -1.70 -3.57 10.65
CA LYS A 98 -0.95 -3.09 11.83
C LYS A 98 -0.28 -1.76 11.56
N LEU A 99 0.43 -1.62 10.44
CA LEU A 99 1.05 -0.36 10.08
C LEU A 99 0.01 0.76 9.93
N GLY A 100 -1.13 0.47 9.29
CA GLY A 100 -2.21 1.42 9.14
C GLY A 100 -2.80 1.88 10.48
N ASP A 101 -3.02 0.93 11.41
CA ASP A 101 -3.57 1.23 12.73
C ASP A 101 -2.59 2.01 13.60
N ASP A 102 -1.29 1.69 13.55
CA ASP A 102 -0.24 2.47 14.21
C ASP A 102 -0.24 3.93 13.73
N LEU A 103 -0.33 4.15 12.40
CA LEU A 103 -0.37 5.51 11.85
C LEU A 103 -1.63 6.27 12.26
N LYS A 104 -2.79 5.60 12.31
CA LYS A 104 -4.04 6.21 12.82
C LYS A 104 -3.88 6.63 14.28
N ILE A 105 -3.30 5.78 15.13
CA ILE A 105 -3.06 6.11 16.54
C ILE A 105 -2.16 7.34 16.66
N GLN A 106 -1.09 7.41 15.88
CA GLN A 106 -0.18 8.57 15.90
C GLN A 106 -0.87 9.86 15.43
N LEU A 107 -1.73 9.80 14.41
CA LEU A 107 -2.51 10.94 13.94
C LEU A 107 -3.54 11.42 14.96
N SER A 108 -4.24 10.50 15.63
CA SER A 108 -5.19 10.84 16.69
C SER A 108 -4.52 11.53 17.87
N ARG A 109 -3.31 11.10 18.25
CA ARG A 109 -2.53 11.72 19.35
C ARG A 109 -2.05 13.14 19.04
N ARG A 110 -2.05 13.57 17.79
CA ARG A 110 -1.64 14.92 17.36
C ARG A 110 -2.79 15.92 17.31
N SER A 111 -4.02 15.43 17.31
CA SER A 111 -5.22 16.26 17.20
C SER A 111 -5.74 16.70 18.57
N THR A 112 -5.05 16.31 19.65
CA THR A 112 -5.28 16.67 21.04
C THR A 112 -4.15 17.56 21.53
#